data_AF-A0A6N8H551-F1
#
_entry.id   AF-A0A6N8H551-F1
#
_cell.length_a   1.000
_cell.length_b   1.000
_cell.length_c   1.000
_cell.angle_alpha   90.00
_cell.angle_beta   90.00
_cell.angle_gamma   90.00
#
_symmetry.space_group_name_H-M   'P 1'
#
loop_
_entity.id
_entity.type
_entity.pdbx_description
1 polymer ?
#
loop_
_entity_poly.entity_id
_entity_poly.type
_entity_poly.pdbx_seq_one_letter_code
_entity_poly.pdbx_strand_id
1 'polypeptide(L)'
;MDFWHDSAVQKRWLLRLALFIGLLLVPVFVLAVFARPSADDYIYAARTHAVMQQYGFDLPRLLKAAWDTNVYYFENWQGLYVSGFLLAWQPAIFGNAWYGVTLLCVLVPLFFCLYGACRCVVRRLDQAQKLLPWALALLVCFAFIEGMPAPVEGLYWFNGAMNYLPYFSLAVLNAGLTFGLCFAPQLTRKQRTLYCAAGVMIGFIIGGGHQVAGLLNVLVLLLAVVLCARQRRFYHLPAFLAAVAGLLINVTAPGTRVRTTGFAGAGFVEAVLKSFVLAALEWVRWLDVPLLCLLVLLALPLRYLAQSSSLSDRVFRHPLAGAAVTFILMWAMIFLPSFTMGGIGAGRLLNVVWMTFILGLAVTEFLLFGWLERIRGVCLTPAIRQLGKAGKRLPLVCAAMLVCMACIGSHTVKEGQDNHFATTLEAAYELADGEAARFAKVLNEREAILTDTDQPDVVIRPLTEEERPWLLFYTDVAPGPDLWGLTPYYSKNSVTIADYNN
;
A
#
# COMPACT_ATOMS: atom_id res chain seq x y z
N MET A 1 16.17 -19.17 27.70
CA MET A 1 16.21 -17.84 27.06
C MET A 1 14.89 -17.18 27.33
N ASP A 2 14.89 -16.08 28.06
CA ASP A 2 13.67 -15.33 28.34
C ASP A 2 13.54 -14.12 27.39
N PHE A 3 13.60 -14.37 26.08
CA PHE A 3 13.56 -13.32 25.05
C PHE A 3 12.36 -12.38 25.22
N TRP A 4 11.22 -12.94 25.63
CA TRP A 4 9.98 -12.19 25.81
C TRP A 4 9.99 -11.27 27.03
N HIS A 5 10.87 -11.49 28.01
CA HIS A 5 10.96 -10.66 29.21
C HIS A 5 12.29 -9.88 29.31
N ASP A 6 13.28 -10.16 28.44
CA ASP A 6 14.55 -9.42 28.37
C ASP A 6 14.51 -8.28 27.33
N SER A 7 14.23 -7.07 27.81
CA SER A 7 14.16 -5.87 26.98
C SER A 7 15.49 -5.50 26.28
N ALA A 8 16.65 -5.82 26.87
CA ALA A 8 17.95 -5.51 26.29
C ALA A 8 18.25 -6.45 25.11
N VAL A 9 17.88 -7.74 25.24
CA VAL A 9 17.94 -8.70 24.13
C VAL A 9 17.01 -8.28 23.00
N GLN A 10 15.76 -7.91 23.29
CA GLN A 10 14.81 -7.43 22.27
C GLN A 10 15.33 -6.20 21.54
N LYS A 11 15.93 -5.23 22.26
CA LYS A 11 16.52 -4.02 21.66
C LYS A 11 17.66 -4.35 20.70
N ARG A 12 18.58 -5.21 21.10
CA ARG A 12 19.71 -5.65 20.23
C ARG A 12 19.20 -6.39 18.99
N TRP A 13 18.20 -7.23 19.15
CA TRP A 13 17.58 -7.95 18.03
C TRP A 13 16.88 -7.02 17.05
N LEU A 14 16.05 -6.10 17.55
CA LEU A 14 15.37 -5.12 16.71
C LEU A 14 16.36 -4.25 15.94
N LEU A 15 17.43 -3.80 16.58
CA LEU A 15 18.48 -3.03 15.90
C LEU A 15 19.12 -3.83 14.75
N ARG A 16 19.48 -5.09 14.99
CA ARG A 16 20.06 -5.96 13.95
C ARG A 16 19.09 -6.23 12.81
N LEU A 17 17.82 -6.49 13.13
CA LEU A 17 16.76 -6.67 12.13
C LEU A 17 16.61 -5.42 11.26
N ALA A 18 16.51 -4.24 11.89
CA ALA A 18 16.38 -2.97 11.19
C ALA A 18 17.59 -2.67 10.30
N LEU A 19 18.82 -2.89 10.80
CA LEU A 19 20.04 -2.70 10.01
C LEU A 19 20.11 -3.67 8.82
N PHE A 20 19.73 -4.94 9.02
CA PHE A 20 19.79 -5.94 7.97
C PHE A 20 18.73 -5.70 6.88
N ILE A 21 17.48 -5.41 7.26
CA ILE A 21 16.44 -4.98 6.32
C ILE A 21 16.86 -3.70 5.60
N GLY A 22 17.39 -2.72 6.33
CA GLY A 22 17.89 -1.47 5.74
C GLY A 22 18.99 -1.70 4.71
N LEU A 23 19.89 -2.66 4.95
CA LEU A 23 20.93 -3.05 4.00
C LEU A 23 20.33 -3.72 2.76
N LEU A 24 19.37 -4.63 2.92
CA LEU A 24 18.71 -5.30 1.79
C LEU A 24 18.00 -4.28 0.90
N LEU A 25 17.31 -3.29 1.49
CA LEU A 25 16.55 -2.30 0.73
C LEU A 25 17.40 -1.19 0.08
N VAL A 26 18.74 -1.18 0.22
CA VAL A 26 19.59 -0.14 -0.38
C VAL A 26 19.34 0.04 -1.89
N PRO A 27 19.29 -1.02 -2.72
CA PRO A 27 19.01 -0.88 -4.15
C PRO A 27 17.68 -0.17 -4.43
N VAL A 28 16.63 -0.50 -3.68
CA VAL A 28 15.29 0.12 -3.81
C VAL A 28 15.36 1.63 -3.61
N PHE A 29 16.10 2.09 -2.59
CA PHE A 29 16.28 3.52 -2.32
C PHE A 29 17.20 4.22 -3.32
N VAL A 30 18.26 3.56 -3.78
CA VAL A 30 19.17 4.14 -4.80
C VAL A 30 18.44 4.28 -6.14
N LEU A 31 17.64 3.28 -6.53
CA LEU A 31 16.85 3.32 -7.75
C LEU A 31 15.90 4.52 -7.81
N ALA A 32 15.33 4.92 -6.66
CA ALA A 32 14.41 6.06 -6.59
C ALA A 32 15.01 7.37 -7.13
N VAL A 33 16.33 7.56 -7.07
CA VAL A 33 17.01 8.76 -7.60
C VAL A 33 16.81 8.91 -9.12
N PHE A 34 16.59 7.80 -9.82
CA PHE A 34 16.38 7.74 -11.26
C PHE A 34 14.90 7.86 -11.67
N ALA A 35 13.97 7.82 -10.72
CA ALA A 35 12.55 7.96 -11.00
C ALA A 35 12.24 9.35 -11.59
N ARG A 36 11.29 9.40 -12.52
CA ARG A 36 10.85 10.63 -13.22
C ARG A 36 9.34 10.63 -13.39
N PRO A 37 8.68 11.81 -13.46
CA PRO A 37 7.23 11.90 -13.59
C PRO A 37 6.75 11.29 -14.89
N SER A 38 5.54 10.74 -14.86
CA SER A 38 4.87 10.19 -16.05
C SER A 38 3.35 10.33 -15.97
N ALA A 39 2.71 10.36 -17.14
CA ALA A 39 1.25 10.31 -17.29
C ALA A 39 0.51 11.31 -16.39
N ASP A 40 -0.36 10.80 -15.51
CA ASP A 40 -1.23 11.61 -14.66
C ASP A 40 -0.47 12.57 -13.71
N ASP A 41 0.84 12.37 -13.49
CA ASP A 41 1.63 13.29 -12.67
C ASP A 41 1.59 14.72 -13.22
N TYR A 42 1.61 14.88 -14.55
CA TYR A 42 1.61 16.20 -15.19
C TYR A 42 0.26 16.88 -15.03
N ILE A 43 -0.83 16.25 -15.46
CA ILE A 43 -2.16 16.88 -15.44
C ILE A 43 -2.67 17.17 -14.02
N TYR A 44 -2.34 16.35 -13.01
CA TYR A 44 -2.70 16.66 -11.62
C TYR A 44 -1.85 17.78 -11.03
N ALA A 45 -0.60 17.93 -11.45
CA ALA A 45 0.30 18.94 -10.88
C ALA A 45 0.46 20.19 -11.74
N ALA A 46 -0.22 20.31 -12.89
CA ALA A 46 -0.06 21.44 -13.80
C ALA A 46 -0.25 22.80 -13.10
N ARG A 47 -1.26 22.93 -12.22
CA ARG A 47 -1.54 24.19 -11.52
C ARG A 47 -0.49 24.52 -10.45
N THR A 48 -0.05 23.53 -9.68
CA THR A 48 0.96 23.71 -8.63
C THR A 48 2.35 23.92 -9.22
N HIS A 49 2.66 23.24 -10.33
CA HIS A 49 3.86 23.47 -11.11
C HIS A 49 3.89 24.90 -11.68
N ALA A 50 2.79 25.37 -12.28
CA ALA A 50 2.71 26.75 -12.78
C ALA A 50 2.95 27.80 -11.67
N VAL A 51 2.38 27.58 -10.47
CA VAL A 51 2.65 28.45 -9.31
C VAL A 51 4.13 28.42 -8.93
N MET A 52 4.75 27.25 -8.89
CA MET A 52 6.18 27.11 -8.57
C MET A 52 7.05 27.85 -9.59
N GLN A 53 6.78 27.68 -10.89
CA GLN A 53 7.57 28.32 -11.94
C GLN A 53 7.42 29.85 -11.93
N GLN A 54 6.20 30.35 -11.67
CA GLN A 54 5.93 31.78 -11.73
C GLN A 54 6.34 32.54 -10.45
N TYR A 55 6.19 31.93 -9.28
CA TYR A 55 6.33 32.61 -7.99
C TYR A 55 7.36 31.97 -7.06
N GLY A 56 7.97 30.84 -7.43
CA GLY A 56 8.75 30.02 -6.53
C GLY A 56 7.89 29.38 -5.44
N PHE A 57 8.50 29.07 -4.29
CA PHE A 57 7.78 28.47 -3.17
C PHE A 57 6.87 29.48 -2.46
N ASP A 58 5.59 29.50 -2.84
CA ASP A 58 4.52 30.29 -2.23
C ASP A 58 3.43 29.37 -1.69
N LEU A 59 3.51 29.04 -0.39
CA LEU A 59 2.64 28.05 0.23
C LEU A 59 1.14 28.39 0.11
N PRO A 60 0.66 29.62 0.39
CA PRO A 60 -0.74 29.98 0.17
C PRO A 60 -1.23 29.72 -1.27
N ARG A 61 -0.44 30.13 -2.27
CA ARG A 61 -0.80 29.90 -3.68
C ARG A 61 -0.77 28.43 -4.07
N LEU A 62 0.21 27.68 -3.58
CA LEU A 62 0.32 26.23 -3.82
C LEU A 62 -0.87 25.48 -3.20
N LEU A 63 -1.25 25.80 -1.96
CA LEU A 63 -2.42 25.22 -1.30
C LEU A 63 -3.71 25.51 -2.08
N LYS A 64 -3.86 26.74 -2.58
CA LYS A 64 -4.99 27.12 -3.42
C LYS A 64 -5.00 26.35 -4.75
N ALA A 65 -3.87 26.24 -5.43
CA ALA A 65 -3.74 25.49 -6.68
C ALA A 65 -4.05 23.99 -6.51
N ALA A 66 -3.56 23.37 -5.43
CA ALA A 66 -3.88 21.99 -5.09
C ALA A 66 -5.36 21.79 -4.76
N TRP A 67 -5.97 22.76 -4.04
CA TRP A 67 -7.40 22.75 -3.77
C TRP A 67 -8.23 22.86 -5.06
N ASP A 68 -7.88 23.78 -5.95
CA ASP A 68 -8.60 23.96 -7.20
C ASP A 68 -8.48 22.73 -8.10
N THR A 69 -7.32 22.06 -8.08
CA THR A 69 -7.12 20.77 -8.73
C THR A 69 -8.10 19.74 -8.16
N ASN A 70 -8.15 19.59 -6.83
CA ASN A 70 -9.07 18.67 -6.17
C ASN A 70 -10.54 18.92 -6.54
N VAL A 71 -10.98 20.19 -6.54
CA VAL A 71 -12.34 20.56 -6.96
C VAL A 71 -12.60 20.17 -8.41
N TYR A 72 -11.67 20.48 -9.32
CA TYR A 72 -11.81 20.11 -10.73
C TYR A 72 -12.00 18.61 -10.92
N TYR A 73 -11.15 17.80 -10.29
CA TYR A 73 -11.24 16.33 -10.41
C TYR A 73 -12.51 15.78 -9.78
N PHE A 74 -12.91 16.29 -8.60
CA PHE A 74 -14.17 15.93 -7.95
C PHE A 74 -15.37 16.17 -8.87
N GLU A 75 -15.35 17.25 -9.63
CA GLU A 75 -16.43 17.63 -10.55
C GLU A 75 -16.38 16.91 -11.90
N ASN A 76 -15.18 16.66 -12.44
CA ASN A 76 -15.03 16.37 -13.87
C ASN A 76 -14.36 15.02 -14.19
N TRP A 77 -13.79 14.30 -13.22
CA TRP A 77 -13.06 13.05 -13.53
C TRP A 77 -13.11 11.97 -12.46
N GLN A 78 -12.71 12.22 -11.22
CA GLN A 78 -12.80 11.23 -10.15
C GLN A 78 -13.32 11.95 -8.92
N GLY A 79 -14.41 11.47 -8.33
CA GLY A 79 -15.06 12.04 -7.13
C GLY A 79 -14.23 12.11 -5.86
N LEU A 80 -12.91 12.16 -5.99
CA LEU A 80 -11.93 12.25 -4.93
C LEU A 80 -11.99 13.68 -4.38
N TYR A 81 -12.32 13.81 -3.10
CA TYR A 81 -12.29 15.10 -2.40
C TYR A 81 -11.07 15.25 -1.48
N VAL A 82 -10.19 14.24 -1.44
CA VAL A 82 -8.88 14.30 -0.75
C VAL A 82 -7.74 14.02 -1.72
N SER A 83 -7.88 13.03 -2.60
CA SER A 83 -6.73 12.56 -3.40
C SER A 83 -6.25 13.57 -4.43
N GLY A 84 -7.16 14.24 -5.15
CA GLY A 84 -6.76 15.26 -6.13
C GLY A 84 -5.88 16.35 -5.51
N PHE A 85 -6.14 16.71 -4.24
CA PHE A 85 -5.29 17.62 -3.49
C PHE A 85 -3.88 17.06 -3.28
N LEU A 86 -3.74 15.82 -2.82
CA LEU A 86 -2.42 15.20 -2.57
C LEU A 86 -1.64 14.97 -3.86
N LEU A 87 -2.31 14.56 -4.93
CA LEU A 87 -1.70 14.27 -6.23
C LEU A 87 -1.13 15.52 -6.90
N ALA A 88 -1.69 16.71 -6.60
CA ALA A 88 -1.14 17.98 -7.05
C ALA A 88 0.22 18.33 -6.42
N TRP A 89 0.66 17.61 -5.37
CA TRP A 89 1.94 17.82 -4.69
C TRP A 89 3.04 16.83 -5.12
N GLN A 90 2.94 16.26 -6.33
CA GLN A 90 3.97 15.37 -6.83
C GLN A 90 5.37 16.04 -6.78
N PRO A 91 6.46 15.33 -6.42
CA PRO A 91 7.69 16.00 -6.03
C PRO A 91 8.45 16.68 -7.19
N ALA A 92 8.19 16.31 -8.44
CA ALA A 92 8.78 16.98 -9.60
C ALA A 92 8.30 18.42 -9.81
N ILE A 93 7.29 18.90 -9.06
CA ILE A 93 7.00 20.35 -9.08
C ILE A 93 8.20 21.17 -8.60
N PHE A 94 9.09 20.59 -7.79
CA PHE A 94 10.33 21.20 -7.32
C PHE A 94 11.52 20.94 -8.25
N GLY A 95 11.30 20.27 -9.38
CA GLY A 95 12.29 19.78 -10.32
C GLY A 95 12.34 18.25 -10.39
N ASN A 96 12.50 17.70 -11.60
CA ASN A 96 12.42 16.27 -11.86
C ASN A 96 13.36 15.39 -11.01
N ALA A 97 14.53 15.90 -10.61
CA ALA A 97 15.46 15.18 -9.74
C ALA A 97 14.87 14.85 -8.35
N TRP A 98 13.89 15.63 -7.88
CA TRP A 98 13.21 15.39 -6.60
C TRP A 98 12.13 14.33 -6.67
N TYR A 99 11.76 13.86 -7.87
CA TYR A 99 10.68 12.90 -8.04
C TYR A 99 10.88 11.59 -7.25
N GLY A 100 12.13 11.18 -7.04
CA GLY A 100 12.48 10.03 -6.19
C GLY A 100 11.98 10.10 -4.74
N VAL A 101 11.67 11.30 -4.23
CA VAL A 101 11.05 11.50 -2.90
C VAL A 101 9.69 10.78 -2.79
N THR A 102 9.06 10.44 -3.92
CA THR A 102 7.87 9.60 -4.01
C THR A 102 7.97 8.35 -3.13
N LEU A 103 9.10 7.65 -3.18
CA LEU A 103 9.30 6.44 -2.38
C LEU A 103 9.13 6.71 -0.87
N LEU A 104 9.64 7.86 -0.38
CA LEU A 104 9.49 8.26 1.02
C LEU A 104 8.06 8.70 1.35
N CYS A 105 7.40 9.42 0.44
CA CYS A 105 6.00 9.80 0.56
C CYS A 105 5.07 8.58 0.74
N VAL A 106 5.47 7.43 0.19
CA VAL A 106 4.76 6.16 0.30
C VAL A 106 5.16 5.39 1.56
N LEU A 107 6.45 5.11 1.72
CA LEU A 107 6.94 4.17 2.75
C LEU A 107 6.80 4.72 4.16
N VAL A 108 6.97 6.03 4.36
CA VAL A 108 6.89 6.64 5.69
C VAL A 108 5.46 6.54 6.26
N PRO A 109 4.40 6.99 5.57
CA PRO A 109 3.03 6.80 6.05
C PRO A 109 2.65 5.33 6.20
N LEU A 110 3.05 4.47 5.25
CA LEU A 110 2.79 3.03 5.31
C LEU A 110 3.36 2.41 6.59
N PHE A 111 4.65 2.65 6.84
CA PHE A 111 5.32 2.12 8.01
C PHE A 111 4.70 2.62 9.32
N PHE A 112 4.44 3.92 9.46
CA PHE A 112 3.91 4.47 10.71
C PHE A 112 2.45 4.09 10.97
N CYS A 113 1.64 3.95 9.93
CA CYS A 113 0.27 3.44 10.08
C CYS A 113 0.27 1.96 10.50
N LEU A 114 1.12 1.15 9.86
CA LEU A 114 1.31 -0.26 10.22
C LEU A 114 1.85 -0.40 11.65
N TYR A 115 2.86 0.38 12.03
CA TYR A 115 3.35 0.45 13.40
C TYR A 115 2.24 0.86 14.38
N GLY A 116 1.43 1.86 14.04
CA GLY A 116 0.28 2.27 14.85
C GLY A 116 -0.71 1.13 15.06
N ALA A 117 -1.02 0.38 14.01
CA ALA A 117 -1.89 -0.80 14.08
C ALA A 117 -1.28 -1.91 14.95
N CYS A 118 -0.03 -2.30 14.69
CA CYS A 118 0.69 -3.29 15.49
C CYS A 118 0.79 -2.85 16.95
N ARG A 119 0.99 -1.56 17.22
CA ARG A 119 1.04 -1.01 18.58
C ARG A 119 -0.31 -1.15 19.27
N CYS A 120 -1.41 -0.82 18.59
CA CYS A 120 -2.75 -1.00 19.12
C CYS A 120 -3.03 -2.46 19.45
N VAL A 121 -2.68 -3.40 18.56
CA VAL A 121 -2.91 -4.83 18.77
C VAL A 121 -2.04 -5.37 19.91
N VAL A 122 -0.72 -5.25 19.80
CA VAL A 122 0.23 -5.82 20.76
C VAL A 122 -0.01 -5.25 22.16
N ARG A 123 -0.26 -3.93 22.32
CA ARG A 123 -0.49 -3.33 23.65
C ARG A 123 -1.80 -3.75 24.30
N ARG A 124 -2.73 -4.37 23.58
CA ARG A 124 -3.93 -4.98 24.17
C ARG A 124 -3.70 -6.45 24.52
N LEU A 125 -2.84 -7.13 23.79
CA LEU A 125 -2.53 -8.54 24.05
C LEU A 125 -1.45 -8.71 25.13
N ASP A 126 -0.43 -7.85 25.13
CA ASP A 126 0.59 -7.78 26.17
C ASP A 126 1.21 -6.36 26.26
N GLN A 127 0.98 -5.69 27.39
CA GLN A 127 1.51 -4.35 27.65
C GLN A 127 3.03 -4.32 27.83
N ALA A 128 3.68 -5.44 28.14
CA ALA A 128 5.12 -5.52 28.37
C ALA A 128 5.94 -5.45 27.06
N GLN A 129 5.40 -5.91 25.93
CA GLN A 129 6.16 -6.08 24.67
C GLN A 129 6.47 -4.78 23.90
N LYS A 130 7.15 -3.80 24.52
CA LYS A 130 7.33 -2.42 23.99
C LYS A 130 7.92 -2.34 22.58
N LEU A 131 8.78 -3.28 22.23
CA LEU A 131 9.55 -3.28 20.98
C LEU A 131 8.95 -4.15 19.88
N LEU A 132 8.06 -5.09 20.23
CA LEU A 132 7.45 -6.00 19.26
C LEU A 132 6.67 -5.29 18.12
N PRO A 133 5.92 -4.19 18.36
CA PRO A 133 5.25 -3.47 17.27
C PRO A 133 6.21 -2.95 16.20
N TRP A 134 7.42 -2.53 16.59
CA TRP A 134 8.44 -2.08 15.65
C TRP A 134 8.93 -3.23 14.77
N ALA A 135 9.22 -4.39 15.38
CA ALA A 135 9.68 -5.56 14.65
C ALA A 135 8.61 -6.07 13.66
N LEU A 136 7.34 -6.14 14.09
CA LEU A 136 6.24 -6.57 13.23
C LEU A 136 6.02 -5.60 12.06
N ALA A 137 6.03 -4.29 12.32
CA ALA A 137 5.85 -3.29 11.29
C ALA A 137 7.03 -3.28 10.29
N LEU A 138 8.28 -3.44 10.76
CA LEU A 138 9.44 -3.54 9.88
C LEU A 138 9.36 -4.78 8.99
N LEU A 139 9.07 -5.94 9.56
CA LEU A 139 9.02 -7.20 8.83
C LEU A 139 7.89 -7.21 7.78
N VAL A 140 6.70 -6.75 8.14
CA VAL A 140 5.56 -6.70 7.21
C VAL A 140 5.75 -5.62 6.15
N CYS A 141 6.32 -4.46 6.50
CA CYS A 141 6.65 -3.42 5.50
C CYS A 141 7.71 -3.93 4.51
N PHE A 142 8.74 -4.63 5.00
CA PHE A 142 9.73 -5.29 4.14
C PHE A 142 9.06 -6.29 3.20
N ALA A 143 8.19 -7.17 3.72
CA ALA A 143 7.44 -8.09 2.89
C ALA A 143 6.63 -7.33 1.82
N PHE A 144 5.95 -6.24 2.19
CA PHE A 144 5.18 -5.42 1.26
C PHE A 144 6.01 -4.84 0.12
N ILE A 145 7.26 -4.47 0.37
CA ILE A 145 8.17 -3.95 -0.65
C ILE A 145 8.61 -5.08 -1.58
N GLU A 146 9.07 -6.20 -1.04
CA GLU A 146 9.67 -7.28 -1.84
C GLU A 146 8.66 -8.03 -2.70
N GLY A 147 7.45 -8.28 -2.18
CA GLY A 147 6.43 -9.09 -2.85
C GLY A 147 5.37 -8.30 -3.61
N MET A 148 5.54 -6.98 -3.76
CA MET A 148 4.53 -6.12 -4.38
C MET A 148 4.23 -6.56 -5.83
N PRO A 149 2.97 -6.85 -6.20
CA PRO A 149 2.64 -7.29 -7.57
C PRO A 149 3.02 -6.29 -8.68
N ALA A 150 2.83 -4.99 -8.44
CA ALA A 150 3.12 -3.91 -9.37
C ALA A 150 3.93 -2.81 -8.66
N PRO A 151 5.24 -3.02 -8.45
CA PRO A 151 6.08 -2.12 -7.65
C PRO A 151 6.22 -0.73 -8.28
N VAL A 152 6.27 -0.61 -9.61
CA VAL A 152 6.31 0.71 -10.28
C VAL A 152 5.12 1.58 -9.89
N GLU A 153 3.90 1.03 -9.93
CA GLU A 153 2.69 1.77 -9.58
C GLU A 153 2.48 1.94 -8.07
N GLY A 154 3.23 1.22 -7.23
CA GLY A 154 3.11 1.27 -5.78
C GLY A 154 4.26 1.99 -5.07
N LEU A 155 5.43 2.15 -5.67
CA LEU A 155 6.63 2.68 -5.02
C LEU A 155 7.23 3.88 -5.75
N TYR A 156 7.20 3.89 -7.08
CA TYR A 156 7.98 4.84 -7.88
C TYR A 156 7.14 5.83 -8.66
N TRP A 157 5.99 5.43 -9.21
CA TRP A 157 5.05 6.33 -9.88
C TRP A 157 4.13 7.01 -8.85
N PHE A 158 4.30 8.32 -8.67
CA PHE A 158 3.67 9.10 -7.60
C PHE A 158 2.16 9.04 -7.66
N ASN A 159 1.55 9.31 -8.83
CA ASN A 159 0.10 9.31 -8.91
C ASN A 159 -0.51 7.95 -8.55
N GLY A 160 0.03 6.87 -9.12
CA GLY A 160 -0.40 5.51 -8.81
C GLY A 160 -0.25 5.16 -7.34
N ALA A 161 0.91 5.46 -6.75
CA ALA A 161 1.20 5.06 -5.38
C ALA A 161 0.39 5.88 -4.38
N MET A 162 0.37 7.21 -4.52
CA MET A 162 -0.27 8.12 -3.58
C MET A 162 -1.80 8.10 -3.64
N ASN A 163 -2.37 7.68 -4.77
CA ASN A 163 -3.82 7.50 -4.89
C ASN A 163 -4.33 6.23 -4.17
N TYR A 164 -3.45 5.31 -3.74
CA TYR A 164 -3.87 4.03 -3.17
C TYR A 164 -3.26 3.77 -1.78
N LEU A 165 -1.94 3.79 -1.67
CA LEU A 165 -1.21 3.29 -0.51
C LEU A 165 -1.43 4.13 0.75
N PRO A 166 -1.48 5.48 0.72
CA PRO A 166 -1.81 6.26 1.91
C PRO A 166 -3.17 5.88 2.52
N TYR A 167 -4.18 5.64 1.69
CA TYR A 167 -5.53 5.30 2.15
C TYR A 167 -5.62 3.86 2.66
N PHE A 168 -4.91 2.93 2.02
CA PHE A 168 -4.73 1.58 2.55
C PHE A 168 -4.03 1.62 3.92
N SER A 169 -2.95 2.39 4.04
CA SER A 169 -2.19 2.56 5.28
C SER A 169 -3.10 3.08 6.40
N LEU A 170 -3.89 4.11 6.10
CA LEU A 170 -4.90 4.63 7.01
C LEU A 170 -5.97 3.59 7.38
N ALA A 171 -6.41 2.74 6.45
CA ALA A 171 -7.35 1.66 6.74
C ALA A 171 -6.74 0.62 7.70
N VAL A 172 -5.46 0.28 7.53
CA VAL A 172 -4.72 -0.60 8.46
C VAL A 172 -4.62 0.03 9.86
N LEU A 173 -4.29 1.33 9.94
CA LEU A 173 -4.30 2.06 11.21
C LEU A 173 -5.69 2.05 11.86
N ASN A 174 -6.73 2.30 11.07
CA ASN A 174 -8.11 2.32 11.56
C ASN A 174 -8.58 0.94 12.05
N ALA A 175 -8.14 -0.13 11.40
CA ALA A 175 -8.35 -1.50 11.87
C ALA A 175 -7.69 -1.73 13.24
N GLY A 176 -6.47 -1.20 13.45
CA GLY A 176 -5.80 -1.24 14.75
C GLY A 176 -6.50 -0.43 15.84
N LEU A 177 -6.93 0.80 15.54
CA LEU A 177 -7.71 1.63 16.47
C LEU A 177 -9.03 0.93 16.86
N THR A 178 -9.69 0.35 15.86
CA THR A 178 -10.93 -0.41 16.02
C THR A 178 -10.71 -1.64 16.88
N PHE A 179 -9.65 -2.42 16.65
CA PHE A 179 -9.26 -3.53 17.53
C PHE A 179 -9.05 -3.04 18.97
N GLY A 180 -8.36 -1.91 19.16
CA GLY A 180 -8.17 -1.31 20.48
C GLY A 180 -9.49 -0.96 21.18
N LEU A 181 -10.46 -0.44 20.44
CA LEU A 181 -11.80 -0.08 20.94
C LEU A 181 -12.65 -1.31 21.31
N CYS A 182 -12.38 -2.51 20.78
CA CYS A 182 -13.04 -3.74 21.25
C CYS A 182 -12.75 -4.01 22.75
N PHE A 183 -11.63 -3.47 23.25
CA PHE A 183 -11.22 -3.50 24.66
C PHE A 183 -11.55 -2.19 25.40
N ALA A 184 -12.55 -1.42 24.95
CA ALA A 184 -12.91 -0.12 25.51
C ALA A 184 -12.96 0.00 27.05
N PRO A 185 -13.42 -1.00 27.83
CA PRO A 185 -13.39 -0.91 29.30
C PRO A 185 -11.98 -0.82 29.91
N GLN A 186 -10.96 -1.28 29.19
CA GLN A 186 -9.55 -1.22 29.61
C GLN A 186 -8.87 0.09 29.19
N LEU A 187 -9.56 0.92 28.40
CA LEU A 187 -9.04 2.20 27.93
C LEU A 187 -9.41 3.31 28.90
N THR A 188 -8.50 4.28 29.06
CA THR A 188 -8.88 5.54 29.72
C THR A 188 -9.90 6.30 28.86
N ARG A 189 -10.70 7.17 29.49
CA ARG A 189 -11.68 8.02 28.76
C ARG A 189 -11.00 8.81 27.64
N LYS A 190 -9.82 9.36 27.90
CA LYS A 190 -9.02 10.12 26.91
C LYS A 190 -8.62 9.25 25.72
N GLN A 191 -8.12 8.03 25.97
CA GLN A 191 -7.73 7.09 24.90
C GLN A 191 -8.94 6.69 24.05
N ARG A 192 -10.07 6.37 24.69
CA ARG A 192 -11.29 5.99 23.99
C ARG A 192 -11.81 7.12 23.11
N THR A 193 -11.88 8.34 23.63
CA THR A 193 -12.28 9.52 22.84
C THR A 193 -11.32 9.77 21.68
N LEU A 194 -10.00 9.68 21.91
CA LEU A 194 -9.01 9.85 20.86
C LEU A 194 -9.17 8.80 19.75
N TYR A 195 -9.36 7.52 20.10
CA TYR A 195 -9.53 6.46 19.11
C TYR A 195 -10.83 6.60 18.32
N CYS A 196 -11.94 6.97 18.97
CA CYS A 196 -13.19 7.26 18.27
C CYS A 196 -13.04 8.45 17.31
N ALA A 197 -12.47 9.57 17.78
CA ALA A 197 -12.29 10.77 16.97
C ALA A 197 -11.34 10.53 15.79
N ALA A 198 -10.20 9.86 16.04
CA ALA A 198 -9.27 9.47 14.99
C ALA A 198 -9.94 8.54 13.98
N GLY A 199 -10.71 7.53 14.43
CA GLY A 199 -11.40 6.61 13.53
C GLY A 199 -12.47 7.28 12.66
N VAL A 200 -13.17 8.29 13.17
CA VAL A 200 -14.11 9.12 12.39
C VAL A 200 -13.38 9.92 11.31
N MET A 201 -12.33 10.64 11.69
CA MET A 201 -11.55 11.47 10.77
C MET A 201 -10.88 10.61 9.69
N ILE A 202 -10.22 9.51 10.10
CA ILE A 202 -9.58 8.57 9.19
C ILE A 202 -10.62 7.92 8.26
N GLY A 203 -11.74 7.46 8.81
CA GLY A 203 -12.81 6.85 8.02
C GLY A 203 -13.32 7.77 6.91
N PHE A 204 -13.53 9.05 7.22
CA PHE A 204 -13.94 10.05 6.24
C PHE A 204 -12.85 10.36 5.21
N ILE A 205 -11.58 10.47 5.62
CA ILE A 205 -10.45 10.74 4.71
C ILE A 205 -10.28 9.61 3.69
N ILE A 206 -10.34 8.35 4.12
CA ILE A 206 -10.17 7.19 3.22
C ILE A 206 -11.23 7.20 2.11
N GLY A 207 -12.49 7.51 2.46
CA GLY A 207 -13.59 7.60 1.49
C GLY A 207 -13.35 8.65 0.38
N GLY A 208 -12.72 9.77 0.72
CA GLY A 208 -12.37 10.83 -0.25
C GLY A 208 -11.06 10.62 -0.98
N GLY A 209 -10.29 9.63 -0.54
CA GLY A 209 -9.06 9.22 -1.15
C GLY A 209 -9.30 8.26 -2.31
N HIS A 210 -9.81 7.07 -2.01
CA HIS A 210 -9.95 6.02 -3.02
C HIS A 210 -11.07 5.03 -2.68
N GLN A 211 -11.85 4.64 -3.68
CA GLN A 211 -13.07 3.85 -3.50
C GLN A 211 -12.81 2.44 -2.95
N VAL A 212 -11.77 1.75 -3.44
CA VAL A 212 -11.43 0.38 -3.01
C VAL A 212 -10.94 0.35 -1.56
N ALA A 213 -10.08 1.30 -1.17
CA ALA A 213 -9.61 1.44 0.20
C ALA A 213 -10.77 1.87 1.13
N GLY A 214 -11.67 2.73 0.63
CA GLY A 214 -12.91 3.10 1.30
C GLY A 214 -13.80 1.90 1.58
N LEU A 215 -14.02 1.04 0.59
CA LEU A 215 -14.79 -0.19 0.75
C LEU A 215 -14.16 -1.14 1.77
N LEU A 216 -12.84 -1.39 1.68
CA LEU A 216 -12.10 -2.19 2.66
C LEU A 216 -12.33 -1.65 4.09
N ASN A 217 -12.17 -0.34 4.29
CA ASN A 217 -12.34 0.29 5.59
C ASN A 217 -13.79 0.18 6.12
N VAL A 218 -14.79 0.37 5.26
CA VAL A 218 -16.21 0.19 5.62
C VAL A 218 -16.47 -1.25 6.08
N LEU A 219 -15.96 -2.25 5.36
CA LEU A 219 -16.16 -3.67 5.70
C LEU A 219 -15.48 -4.06 7.02
N VAL A 220 -14.26 -3.58 7.26
CA VAL A 220 -13.54 -3.80 8.52
C VAL A 220 -14.29 -3.16 9.70
N LEU A 221 -14.78 -1.93 9.54
CA LEU A 221 -15.57 -1.26 10.57
C LEU A 221 -16.92 -1.95 10.81
N LEU A 222 -17.59 -2.42 9.75
CA LEU A 222 -18.82 -3.19 9.84
C LEU A 222 -18.60 -4.48 10.65
N LEU A 223 -17.52 -5.22 10.35
CA LEU A 223 -17.16 -6.42 11.10
C LEU A 223 -17.02 -6.10 12.60
N ALA A 224 -16.32 -5.02 12.94
CA ALA A 224 -16.16 -4.62 14.34
C ALA A 224 -17.49 -4.23 15.01
N VAL A 225 -18.37 -3.49 14.31
CA VAL A 225 -19.72 -3.16 14.80
C VAL A 225 -20.51 -4.43 15.08
N VAL A 226 -20.50 -5.41 14.16
CA VAL A 226 -21.21 -6.69 14.30
C VAL A 226 -20.66 -7.50 15.48
N LEU A 227 -19.34 -7.62 15.60
CA LEU A 227 -18.70 -8.36 16.70
C LEU A 227 -18.98 -7.73 18.06
N CYS A 228 -19.07 -6.40 18.15
CA CYS A 228 -19.32 -5.68 19.39
C CYS A 228 -20.82 -5.42 19.68
N ALA A 229 -21.72 -5.66 18.73
CA ALA A 229 -23.16 -5.46 18.88
C ALA A 229 -23.75 -6.32 20.01
N ARG A 230 -23.31 -7.58 20.14
CA ARG A 230 -23.75 -8.49 21.22
C ARG A 230 -23.40 -7.97 22.62
N GLN A 231 -22.33 -7.19 22.73
CA GLN A 231 -21.91 -6.55 23.98
C GLN A 231 -22.50 -5.14 24.16
N ARG A 232 -23.35 -4.69 23.23
CA ARG A 232 -23.92 -3.33 23.16
C ARG A 232 -22.85 -2.21 23.19
N ARG A 233 -21.67 -2.48 22.60
CA ARG A 233 -20.55 -1.54 22.53
C ARG A 233 -20.44 -0.94 21.13
N PHE A 234 -21.00 0.25 20.94
CA PHE A 234 -21.08 0.92 19.64
C PHE A 234 -20.02 2.01 19.41
N TYR A 235 -18.84 1.89 20.05
CA TYR A 235 -17.76 2.88 19.89
C TYR A 235 -17.23 3.02 18.45
N HIS A 236 -17.44 1.99 17.64
CA HIS A 236 -17.05 1.91 16.23
C HIS A 236 -18.08 2.53 15.29
N LEU A 237 -19.32 2.69 15.74
CA LEU A 237 -20.44 3.12 14.89
C LEU A 237 -20.21 4.52 14.29
N PRO A 238 -19.71 5.53 15.02
CA PRO A 238 -19.42 6.83 14.42
C PRO A 238 -18.38 6.74 13.29
N ALA A 239 -17.32 5.95 13.47
CA ALA A 239 -16.30 5.75 12.44
C ALA A 239 -16.87 5.03 11.22
N PHE A 240 -17.71 4.00 11.43
CA PHE A 240 -18.43 3.30 10.37
C PHE A 240 -19.31 4.26 9.55
N LEU A 241 -20.14 5.07 10.23
CA LEU A 241 -21.03 6.03 9.56
C LEU A 241 -20.24 7.09 8.78
N ALA A 242 -19.13 7.58 9.34
CA ALA A 242 -18.26 8.54 8.65
C ALA A 242 -17.59 7.93 7.40
N ALA A 243 -17.15 6.66 7.49
CA ALA A 243 -16.58 5.94 6.35
C ALA A 243 -17.62 5.70 5.24
N VAL A 244 -18.85 5.31 5.60
CA VAL A 244 -19.96 5.17 4.66
C VAL A 244 -20.28 6.50 4.00
N ALA A 245 -20.43 7.58 4.79
CA ALA A 245 -20.70 8.91 4.26
C ALA A 245 -19.62 9.38 3.29
N GLY A 246 -18.35 9.22 3.66
CA GLY A 246 -17.22 9.59 2.79
C GLY A 246 -17.19 8.80 1.48
N LEU A 247 -17.39 7.48 1.54
CA LEU A 247 -17.46 6.66 0.33
C LEU A 247 -18.66 7.01 -0.55
N LEU A 248 -19.83 7.28 0.05
CA LEU A 248 -21.02 7.70 -0.70
C LEU A 248 -20.79 9.03 -1.42
N ILE A 249 -20.17 10.03 -0.77
CA ILE A 249 -19.80 11.29 -1.42
C ILE A 249 -18.94 11.02 -2.65
N ASN A 250 -17.92 10.18 -2.52
CA ASN A 250 -17.01 9.86 -3.63
C ASN A 250 -17.74 9.14 -4.80
N VAL A 251 -18.50 8.09 -4.50
CA VAL A 251 -19.17 7.28 -5.53
C VAL A 251 -20.30 8.06 -6.22
N THR A 252 -20.99 8.95 -5.50
CA THR A 252 -22.11 9.73 -6.07
C THR A 252 -21.68 11.04 -6.72
N ALA A 253 -20.41 11.44 -6.55
CA ALA A 253 -19.86 12.67 -7.09
C ALA A 253 -19.98 12.74 -8.62
N PRO A 254 -20.17 13.95 -9.17
CA PRO A 254 -20.26 14.17 -10.62
C PRO A 254 -19.05 13.64 -11.39
N GLY A 255 -17.82 13.88 -10.90
CA GLY A 255 -16.61 13.40 -11.56
C GLY A 255 -16.57 11.88 -11.69
N THR A 256 -16.99 11.15 -10.65
CA THR A 256 -17.10 9.68 -10.71
C THR A 256 -18.05 9.22 -11.82
N ARG A 257 -19.18 9.91 -12.01
CA ARG A 257 -20.12 9.59 -13.10
C ARG A 257 -19.47 9.80 -14.47
N VAL A 258 -18.72 10.90 -14.64
CA VAL A 258 -17.96 11.16 -15.87
C VAL A 258 -16.95 10.06 -16.15
N ARG A 259 -16.21 9.61 -15.15
CA ARG A 259 -15.25 8.51 -15.37
C ARG A 259 -15.89 7.17 -15.65
N THR A 260 -17.03 6.86 -15.04
CA THR A 260 -17.69 5.58 -15.31
C THR A 260 -18.27 5.47 -16.71
N THR A 261 -18.56 6.58 -17.41
CA THR A 261 -18.99 6.52 -18.82
C THR A 261 -17.84 6.10 -19.75
N GLY A 262 -16.59 6.28 -19.33
CA GLY A 262 -15.40 5.87 -20.08
C GLY A 262 -15.04 4.38 -19.95
N PHE A 263 -15.74 3.62 -19.10
CA PHE A 263 -15.45 2.21 -18.87
C PHE A 263 -16.62 1.30 -19.29
N ALA A 264 -16.28 0.17 -19.91
CA ALA A 264 -17.21 -0.93 -20.15
C ALA A 264 -17.23 -1.86 -18.92
N GLY A 265 -18.13 -1.57 -17.96
CA GLY A 265 -18.34 -2.42 -16.79
C GLY A 265 -18.95 -3.78 -17.13
N ALA A 266 -18.79 -4.75 -16.23
CA ALA A 266 -19.50 -6.04 -16.32
C ALA A 266 -20.90 -5.93 -15.71
N GLY A 267 -21.83 -6.79 -16.14
CA GLY A 267 -23.14 -6.91 -15.47
C GLY A 267 -22.96 -7.29 -13.99
N PHE A 268 -23.88 -6.91 -13.10
CA PHE A 268 -23.73 -7.14 -11.66
C PHE A 268 -23.42 -8.62 -11.31
N VAL A 269 -24.21 -9.55 -11.85
CA VAL A 269 -24.01 -11.01 -11.63
C VAL A 269 -22.68 -11.48 -12.19
N GLU A 270 -22.33 -11.01 -13.38
CA GLU A 270 -21.05 -11.32 -14.01
C GLU A 270 -19.87 -10.81 -13.17
N ALA A 271 -19.94 -9.58 -12.66
CA ALA A 271 -18.93 -9.00 -11.79
C ALA A 271 -18.79 -9.79 -10.48
N VAL A 272 -19.89 -10.22 -9.86
CA VAL A 272 -19.90 -11.09 -8.66
C VAL A 272 -19.14 -12.40 -8.94
N LEU A 273 -19.48 -13.10 -10.02
CA LEU A 273 -18.87 -14.38 -10.36
C LEU A 273 -17.39 -14.24 -10.77
N LYS A 274 -17.09 -13.29 -11.68
CA LYS A 274 -15.73 -13.02 -12.15
C LYS A 274 -14.82 -12.65 -10.98
N SER A 275 -15.24 -11.71 -10.13
CA SER A 275 -14.43 -11.27 -8.99
C SER A 275 -14.19 -12.37 -7.97
N PHE A 276 -15.16 -13.29 -7.78
CA PHE A 276 -14.98 -14.44 -6.89
C PHE A 276 -13.89 -15.39 -7.42
N VAL A 277 -13.95 -15.71 -8.72
CA VAL A 277 -12.95 -16.56 -9.38
C VAL A 277 -11.58 -15.87 -9.37
N LEU A 278 -11.51 -14.58 -9.71
CA LEU A 278 -10.27 -13.81 -9.67
C LEU A 278 -9.66 -13.78 -8.27
N ALA A 279 -10.47 -13.54 -7.22
CA ALA A 279 -10.00 -13.61 -5.85
C ALA A 279 -9.42 -14.99 -5.50
N ALA A 280 -10.09 -16.08 -5.90
CA ALA A 280 -9.60 -17.44 -5.67
C ALA A 280 -8.30 -17.74 -6.43
N LEU A 281 -8.18 -17.29 -7.68
CA LEU A 281 -6.95 -17.44 -8.47
C LEU A 281 -5.79 -16.67 -7.85
N GLU A 282 -6.01 -15.42 -7.42
CA GLU A 282 -4.96 -14.63 -6.76
C GLU A 282 -4.54 -15.24 -5.42
N TRP A 283 -5.46 -15.86 -4.66
CA TRP A 283 -5.08 -16.63 -3.46
C TRP A 283 -4.09 -17.72 -3.79
N VAL A 284 -4.37 -18.54 -4.82
CA VAL A 284 -3.45 -19.61 -5.24
C VAL A 284 -2.13 -19.01 -5.72
N ARG A 285 -2.21 -17.93 -6.51
CA ARG A 285 -1.06 -17.26 -7.10
C ARG A 285 -0.07 -16.75 -6.05
N TRP A 286 -0.58 -16.24 -4.94
CA TRP A 286 0.22 -15.62 -3.88
C TRP A 286 0.68 -16.58 -2.78
N LEU A 287 0.37 -17.88 -2.90
CA LEU A 287 0.95 -18.92 -2.05
C LEU A 287 2.36 -19.28 -2.52
N ASP A 288 3.29 -18.37 -2.29
CA ASP A 288 4.67 -18.45 -2.75
C ASP A 288 5.69 -18.64 -1.60
N VAL A 289 6.96 -18.78 -1.98
CA VAL A 289 8.07 -18.97 -1.04
C VAL A 289 8.30 -17.73 -0.14
N PRO A 290 8.30 -16.49 -0.66
CA PRO A 290 8.40 -15.29 0.19
C PRO A 290 7.31 -15.22 1.26
N LEU A 291 6.05 -15.55 0.93
CA LEU A 291 4.98 -15.65 1.92
C LEU A 291 5.30 -16.70 2.99
N LEU A 292 5.77 -17.88 2.61
CA LEU A 292 6.12 -18.92 3.58
C LEU A 292 7.24 -18.43 4.53
N CYS A 293 8.26 -17.76 4.00
CA CYS A 293 9.31 -17.14 4.81
C CYS A 293 8.72 -16.13 5.81
N LEU A 294 7.80 -15.26 5.35
CA LEU A 294 7.13 -14.29 6.22
C LEU A 294 6.34 -14.96 7.34
N LEU A 295 5.51 -15.96 7.03
CA LEU A 295 4.71 -16.68 8.04
C LEU A 295 5.62 -17.37 9.07
N VAL A 296 6.70 -18.03 8.62
CA VAL A 296 7.67 -18.64 9.54
C VAL A 296 8.34 -17.60 10.45
N LEU A 297 8.67 -16.41 9.94
CA LEU A 297 9.22 -15.32 10.74
C LEU A 297 8.21 -14.73 11.73
N LEU A 298 6.92 -14.74 11.39
CA LEU A 298 5.80 -14.31 12.23
C LEU A 298 5.34 -15.36 13.25
N ALA A 299 5.70 -16.63 13.05
CA ALA A 299 5.20 -17.74 13.85
C ALA A 299 5.46 -17.56 15.36
N LEU A 300 6.70 -17.22 15.76
CA LEU A 300 7.04 -17.02 17.17
C LEU A 300 6.30 -15.83 17.81
N PRO A 301 6.30 -14.61 17.24
CA PRO A 301 5.57 -13.50 17.84
C PRO A 301 4.05 -13.69 17.83
N LEU A 302 3.46 -14.24 16.77
CA LEU A 302 2.00 -14.43 16.72
C LEU A 302 1.54 -15.54 17.67
N ARG A 303 2.30 -16.64 17.77
CA ARG A 303 2.05 -17.65 18.80
C ARG A 303 2.14 -17.04 20.21
N TYR A 304 3.18 -16.25 20.50
CA TYR A 304 3.32 -15.59 21.80
C TYR A 304 2.09 -14.74 22.13
N LEU A 305 1.64 -13.92 21.18
CA LEU A 305 0.45 -13.07 21.34
C LEU A 305 -0.84 -13.90 21.50
N ALA A 306 -0.94 -15.07 20.86
CA ALA A 306 -2.11 -15.94 20.95
C ALA A 306 -2.31 -16.50 22.38
N GLN A 307 -1.24 -16.57 23.19
CA GLN A 307 -1.28 -16.94 24.60
C GLN A 307 -1.79 -15.84 25.53
N SER A 308 -2.12 -14.65 24.99
CA SER A 308 -2.67 -13.57 25.80
C SER A 308 -3.95 -13.97 26.52
N SER A 309 -3.99 -13.73 27.83
CA SER A 309 -5.18 -13.89 28.68
C SER A 309 -6.25 -12.81 28.43
N SER A 310 -5.92 -11.76 27.67
CA SER A 310 -6.87 -10.69 27.34
C SER A 310 -7.93 -11.13 26.33
N LEU A 311 -7.67 -12.21 25.59
CA LEU A 311 -8.63 -12.81 24.67
C LEU A 311 -9.29 -14.05 25.29
N SER A 312 -10.57 -14.22 25.00
CA SER A 312 -11.32 -15.44 25.33
C SER A 312 -10.97 -16.57 24.36
N ASP A 313 -10.96 -17.81 24.87
CA ASP A 313 -10.81 -19.02 24.05
C ASP A 313 -11.83 -19.10 22.90
N ARG A 314 -12.99 -18.44 23.02
CA ARG A 314 -14.01 -18.40 21.96
C ARG A 314 -13.47 -17.86 20.64
N VAL A 315 -12.52 -16.91 20.68
CA VAL A 315 -11.92 -16.31 19.47
C VAL A 315 -11.16 -17.37 18.66
N PHE A 316 -10.56 -18.34 19.35
CA PHE A 316 -9.71 -19.37 18.75
C PHE A 316 -10.47 -20.63 18.31
N ARG A 317 -11.81 -20.68 18.49
CA ARG A 317 -12.61 -21.84 18.07
C ARG A 317 -12.71 -22.01 16.55
N HIS A 318 -12.46 -20.94 15.80
CA HIS A 318 -12.58 -20.90 14.35
C HIS A 318 -11.26 -20.45 13.72
N PRO A 319 -10.24 -21.33 13.63
CA PRO A 319 -8.91 -20.97 13.11
C PRO A 319 -8.94 -20.48 11.66
N LEU A 320 -9.90 -20.94 10.86
CA LEU A 320 -10.08 -20.53 9.46
C LEU A 320 -10.88 -19.23 9.28
N ALA A 321 -11.37 -18.62 10.37
CA ALA A 321 -12.15 -17.39 10.27
C ALA A 321 -11.32 -16.23 9.70
N GLY A 322 -10.02 -16.19 10.00
CA GLY A 322 -9.09 -15.22 9.39
C GLY A 322 -9.12 -15.32 7.87
N ALA A 323 -8.86 -16.52 7.34
CA ALA A 323 -8.83 -16.76 5.90
C ALA A 323 -10.17 -16.47 5.22
N ALA A 324 -11.28 -16.87 5.82
CA ALA A 324 -12.61 -16.60 5.29
C ALA A 324 -12.92 -15.09 5.22
N VAL A 325 -12.59 -14.33 6.28
CA VAL A 325 -12.77 -12.87 6.28
C VAL A 325 -11.87 -12.23 5.22
N THR A 326 -10.61 -12.63 5.13
CA THR A 326 -9.66 -12.11 4.14
C THR A 326 -10.15 -12.36 2.72
N PHE A 327 -10.65 -13.56 2.43
CA PHE A 327 -11.22 -13.87 1.12
C PHE A 327 -12.40 -12.96 0.79
N ILE A 328 -13.33 -12.74 1.74
CA ILE A 328 -14.46 -11.83 1.55
C ILE A 328 -14.00 -10.39 1.29
N LEU A 329 -13.01 -9.91 2.04
CA LEU A 329 -12.47 -8.56 1.86
C LEU A 329 -11.84 -8.40 0.47
N MET A 330 -10.99 -9.34 0.06
CA MET A 330 -10.37 -9.32 -1.26
C MET A 330 -11.41 -9.42 -2.38
N TRP A 331 -12.37 -10.32 -2.24
CA TRP A 331 -13.45 -10.48 -3.21
C TRP A 331 -14.23 -9.17 -3.37
N ALA A 332 -14.59 -8.50 -2.28
CA ALA A 332 -15.28 -7.21 -2.33
C ALA A 332 -14.40 -6.12 -2.98
N MET A 333 -13.10 -6.12 -2.71
CA MET A 333 -12.17 -5.17 -3.33
C MET A 333 -12.00 -5.38 -4.83
N ILE A 334 -11.99 -6.63 -5.31
CA ILE A 334 -11.91 -7.00 -6.74
C ILE A 334 -13.27 -6.86 -7.44
N PHE A 335 -14.37 -7.01 -6.70
CA PHE A 335 -15.72 -6.82 -7.23
C PHE A 335 -15.91 -5.42 -7.80
N LEU A 336 -15.42 -4.38 -7.11
CA LEU A 336 -15.60 -2.99 -7.54
C LEU A 336 -14.99 -2.68 -8.93
N PRO A 337 -13.69 -2.98 -9.22
CA PRO A 337 -13.15 -2.84 -10.57
C PRO A 337 -13.76 -3.84 -11.55
N SER A 338 -14.19 -5.03 -11.12
CA SER A 338 -14.88 -5.98 -12.01
C SER A 338 -16.20 -5.40 -12.51
N PHE A 339 -16.95 -4.76 -11.61
CA PHE A 339 -18.22 -4.13 -11.93
C PHE A 339 -18.06 -2.85 -12.76
N THR A 340 -17.05 -2.03 -12.44
CA THR A 340 -16.89 -0.71 -13.08
C THR A 340 -16.01 -0.73 -14.32
N MET A 341 -15.05 -1.67 -14.42
CA MET A 341 -14.03 -1.72 -15.48
C MET A 341 -13.98 -3.09 -16.19
N GLY A 342 -14.82 -4.06 -15.79
CA GLY A 342 -14.92 -5.36 -16.44
C GLY A 342 -13.84 -6.38 -16.08
N GLY A 343 -12.92 -6.05 -15.17
CA GLY A 343 -11.77 -6.92 -14.81
C GLY A 343 -11.19 -6.67 -13.42
N ILE A 344 -10.02 -7.26 -13.14
CA ILE A 344 -9.39 -7.23 -11.80
C ILE A 344 -8.94 -5.83 -11.36
N GLY A 345 -8.77 -4.90 -12.31
CA GLY A 345 -8.27 -3.54 -12.08
C GLY A 345 -6.77 -3.40 -12.34
N ALA A 346 -6.26 -2.18 -12.16
CA ALA A 346 -4.85 -1.83 -12.37
C ALA A 346 -3.91 -2.46 -11.32
N GLY A 347 -2.60 -2.53 -11.60
CA GLY A 347 -1.62 -3.14 -10.71
C GLY A 347 -1.56 -2.48 -9.33
N ARG A 348 -1.65 -1.14 -9.26
CA ARG A 348 -1.80 -0.41 -7.97
C ARG A 348 -2.99 -0.85 -7.12
N LEU A 349 -4.10 -1.28 -7.73
CA LEU A 349 -5.24 -1.84 -7.00
C LEU A 349 -4.89 -3.23 -6.47
N LEU A 350 -4.28 -4.06 -7.33
CA LEU A 350 -3.83 -5.40 -6.97
C LEU A 350 -2.84 -5.38 -5.81
N ASN A 351 -1.94 -4.39 -5.75
CA ASN A 351 -1.05 -4.16 -4.61
C ASN A 351 -1.81 -4.09 -3.28
N VAL A 352 -2.90 -3.32 -3.24
CA VAL A 352 -3.71 -3.15 -2.02
C VAL A 352 -4.46 -4.43 -1.64
N VAL A 353 -4.96 -5.17 -2.63
CA VAL A 353 -5.60 -6.48 -2.42
C VAL A 353 -4.58 -7.49 -1.87
N TRP A 354 -3.38 -7.53 -2.44
CA TRP A 354 -2.28 -8.40 -2.01
C TRP A 354 -1.78 -8.05 -0.60
N MET A 355 -1.60 -6.77 -0.27
CA MET A 355 -1.24 -6.37 1.09
C MET A 355 -2.33 -6.75 2.11
N THR A 356 -3.61 -6.70 1.71
CA THR A 356 -4.74 -7.18 2.53
C THR A 356 -4.68 -8.69 2.75
N PHE A 357 -4.31 -9.45 1.71
CA PHE A 357 -4.07 -10.90 1.79
C PHE A 357 -2.98 -11.23 2.82
N ILE A 358 -1.81 -10.59 2.73
CA ILE A 358 -0.68 -10.80 3.65
C ILE A 358 -1.09 -10.56 5.12
N LEU A 359 -1.74 -9.44 5.41
CA LEU A 359 -2.23 -9.14 6.77
C LEU A 359 -3.28 -10.15 7.23
N GLY A 360 -4.14 -10.59 6.31
CA GLY A 360 -5.14 -11.61 6.55
C GLY A 360 -4.58 -12.98 6.92
N LEU A 361 -3.51 -13.40 6.25
CA LEU A 361 -2.80 -14.64 6.59
C LEU A 361 -2.06 -14.55 7.92
N ALA A 362 -1.50 -13.39 8.28
CA ALA A 362 -0.98 -13.18 9.62
C ALA A 362 -2.07 -13.33 10.70
N VAL A 363 -3.28 -12.81 10.46
CA VAL A 363 -4.42 -13.03 11.37
C VAL A 363 -4.82 -14.52 11.43
N THR A 364 -4.81 -15.21 10.30
CA THR A 364 -5.11 -16.64 10.22
C THR A 364 -4.10 -17.47 11.01
N GLU A 365 -2.81 -17.18 10.87
CA GLU A 365 -1.73 -17.81 11.62
C GLU A 365 -1.88 -17.58 13.13
N PHE A 366 -2.19 -16.35 13.55
CA PHE A 366 -2.49 -16.03 14.94
C PHE A 366 -3.65 -16.87 15.51
N LEU A 367 -4.75 -17.00 14.76
CA LEU A 367 -5.90 -17.81 15.16
C LEU A 367 -5.57 -19.30 15.21
N LEU A 368 -4.75 -19.79 14.26
CA LEU A 368 -4.29 -21.16 14.19
C LEU A 368 -3.46 -21.54 15.42
N PHE A 369 -2.49 -20.71 15.83
CA PHE A 369 -1.69 -20.99 17.02
C PHE A 369 -2.52 -21.02 18.30
N GLY A 370 -3.45 -20.08 18.47
CA GLY A 370 -4.33 -20.11 19.62
C GLY A 370 -5.27 -21.31 19.61
N TRP A 371 -5.75 -21.76 18.44
CA TRP A 371 -6.54 -22.98 18.33
C TRP A 371 -5.74 -24.23 18.72
N LEU A 372 -4.50 -24.36 18.23
CA LEU A 372 -3.63 -25.49 18.54
C LEU A 372 -3.35 -25.58 20.05
N GLU A 373 -2.89 -24.51 20.68
CA GLU A 373 -2.43 -24.57 22.07
C GLU A 373 -3.58 -24.43 23.09
N ARG A 374 -4.56 -23.55 22.84
CA ARG A 374 -5.62 -23.25 23.82
C ARG A 374 -6.87 -24.11 23.67
N ILE A 375 -7.18 -24.57 22.45
CA ILE A 375 -8.38 -25.39 22.19
C ILE A 375 -8.02 -26.86 22.07
N ARG A 376 -6.98 -27.20 21.30
CA ARG A 376 -6.55 -28.59 21.10
C ARG A 376 -5.57 -29.09 22.15
N GLY A 377 -5.01 -28.22 22.99
CA GLY A 377 -4.04 -28.59 24.02
C GLY A 377 -2.69 -29.08 23.46
N VAL A 378 -2.38 -28.77 22.19
CA VAL A 378 -1.10 -29.11 21.58
C VAL A 378 -0.01 -28.25 22.21
N CYS A 379 0.88 -28.85 22.99
CA CYS A 379 2.00 -28.13 23.58
C CYS A 379 3.11 -27.92 22.55
N LEU A 380 3.26 -26.71 22.02
CA LEU A 380 4.32 -26.39 21.06
C LEU A 380 5.64 -25.97 21.76
N THR A 381 5.68 -25.98 23.09
CA THR A 381 6.88 -25.65 23.89
C THR A 381 8.10 -26.54 23.55
N PRO A 382 7.97 -27.86 23.31
CA PRO A 382 9.10 -28.70 22.89
C PRO A 382 9.73 -28.24 21.58
N ALA A 383 8.91 -27.88 20.58
CA ALA A 383 9.38 -27.37 19.29
C ALA A 383 10.14 -26.03 19.47
N ILE A 384 9.63 -25.11 20.28
CA ILE A 384 10.36 -23.88 20.64
C ILE A 384 11.67 -24.20 21.36
N ARG A 385 11.67 -25.15 22.31
CA ARG A 385 12.89 -25.53 23.02
C ARG A 385 13.93 -26.08 22.04
N GLN A 386 13.52 -26.87 21.05
CA GLN A 386 14.41 -27.34 19.98
C GLN A 386 14.94 -26.18 19.13
N LEU A 387 14.10 -25.23 18.73
CA LEU A 387 14.55 -23.99 18.04
C LEU A 387 15.55 -23.20 18.91
N GLY A 388 15.31 -23.13 20.21
CA GLY A 388 16.23 -22.50 21.17
C GLY A 388 17.60 -23.20 21.24
N LYS A 389 17.66 -24.52 21.05
CA LYS A 389 18.93 -25.27 20.97
C LYS A 389 19.74 -24.91 19.72
N ALA A 390 19.10 -24.44 18.65
CA ALA A 390 19.81 -23.94 17.47
C ALA A 390 20.69 -22.71 17.78
N GLY A 391 20.42 -22.01 18.88
CA GLY A 391 21.29 -20.98 19.46
C GLY A 391 21.67 -19.90 18.45
N LYS A 392 22.96 -19.82 18.11
CA LYS A 392 23.52 -18.85 17.15
C LYS A 392 23.05 -19.06 15.71
N ARG A 393 22.49 -20.22 15.34
CA ARG A 393 22.00 -20.51 13.98
C ARG A 393 20.65 -19.87 13.69
N LEU A 394 19.81 -19.63 14.71
CA LEU A 394 18.47 -19.06 14.51
C LEU A 394 18.51 -17.67 13.84
N PRO A 395 19.35 -16.69 14.28
CA PRO A 395 19.53 -15.44 13.54
C PRO A 395 19.98 -15.61 12.09
N LEU A 396 20.84 -16.60 11.81
CA LEU A 396 21.30 -16.87 10.44
C LEU A 396 20.15 -17.40 9.57
N VAL A 397 19.30 -18.28 10.10
CA VAL A 397 18.10 -18.76 9.40
C VAL A 397 17.13 -17.62 9.14
N CYS A 398 16.90 -16.73 10.11
CA CYS A 398 16.07 -15.55 9.90
C CYS A 398 16.66 -14.62 8.82
N ALA A 399 17.97 -14.39 8.84
CA ALA A 399 18.64 -13.61 7.81
C ALA A 399 18.53 -14.27 6.42
N ALA A 400 18.70 -15.60 6.34
CA ALA A 400 18.54 -16.35 5.10
C ALA A 400 17.10 -16.27 4.56
N MET A 401 16.09 -16.27 5.41
CA MET A 401 14.69 -16.07 5.01
C MET A 401 14.44 -14.66 4.48
N LEU A 402 15.04 -13.63 5.09
CA LEU A 402 14.94 -12.26 4.60
C LEU A 402 15.65 -12.09 3.25
N VAL A 403 16.83 -12.71 3.07
CA VAL A 403 17.51 -12.75 1.76
C VAL A 403 16.68 -13.50 0.74
N CYS A 404 16.09 -14.63 1.13
CA CYS A 404 15.19 -15.39 0.27
C CYS A 404 14.01 -14.53 -0.21
N MET A 405 13.41 -13.72 0.67
CA MET A 405 12.36 -12.77 0.29
C MET A 405 12.87 -11.66 -0.63
N ALA A 406 14.09 -11.15 -0.42
CA ALA A 406 14.69 -10.11 -1.26
C ALA A 406 15.23 -10.62 -2.61
N CYS A 407 15.28 -11.94 -2.83
CA CYS A 407 15.79 -12.54 -4.06
C CYS A 407 14.72 -13.30 -4.83
N ILE A 408 13.78 -13.97 -4.16
CA ILE A 408 12.74 -14.76 -4.80
C ILE A 408 11.51 -13.87 -4.96
N GLY A 409 11.11 -13.60 -6.21
CA GLY A 409 9.87 -12.88 -6.49
C GLY A 409 8.64 -13.68 -6.09
N SER A 410 7.47 -13.03 -6.08
CA SER A 410 6.19 -13.71 -5.93
C SER A 410 5.94 -14.60 -7.17
N HIS A 411 6.24 -15.90 -7.05
CA HIS A 411 6.05 -16.86 -8.13
C HIS A 411 5.08 -17.97 -7.71
N THR A 412 3.88 -17.97 -8.31
CA THR A 412 3.38 -19.19 -8.93
C THR A 412 2.75 -18.83 -10.30
N VAL A 413 3.21 -19.53 -11.34
CA VAL A 413 2.63 -19.71 -12.70
C VAL A 413 1.95 -18.46 -13.30
N LYS A 414 2.74 -17.61 -13.98
CA LYS A 414 2.21 -16.58 -14.89
C LYS A 414 2.27 -17.12 -16.32
N GLU A 415 1.14 -17.40 -16.94
CA GLU A 415 1.07 -17.32 -18.41
C GLU A 415 1.04 -15.82 -18.78
N GLY A 416 2.10 -15.33 -19.42
CA GLY A 416 2.07 -14.07 -20.17
C GLY A 416 2.37 -12.76 -19.42
N GLN A 417 2.94 -12.79 -18.20
CA GLN A 417 3.57 -11.61 -17.61
C GLN A 417 4.96 -11.96 -17.10
N ASP A 418 5.94 -11.14 -17.48
CA ASP A 418 7.36 -11.41 -17.36
C ASP A 418 7.80 -11.81 -15.94
N ASN A 419 8.78 -12.72 -15.93
CA ASN A 419 9.30 -13.43 -14.76
C ASN A 419 10.25 -12.52 -13.95
N HIS A 420 9.71 -11.52 -13.26
CA HIS A 420 10.49 -10.67 -12.37
C HIS A 420 10.66 -11.28 -10.97
N PHE A 421 11.84 -11.07 -10.39
CA PHE A 421 12.21 -11.38 -9.01
C PHE A 421 11.62 -10.36 -8.01
N ALA A 422 12.06 -10.44 -6.75
CA ALA A 422 11.68 -9.48 -5.72
C ALA A 422 12.21 -8.08 -6.04
N THR A 423 11.49 -7.05 -5.58
CA THR A 423 11.78 -5.64 -5.86
C THR A 423 13.24 -5.25 -5.60
N THR A 424 13.85 -5.74 -4.52
CA THR A 424 15.26 -5.44 -4.22
C THR A 424 16.22 -6.00 -5.28
N LEU A 425 16.01 -7.24 -5.72
CA LEU A 425 16.90 -7.86 -6.71
C LEU A 425 16.73 -7.23 -8.09
N GLU A 426 15.50 -6.94 -8.48
CA GLU A 426 15.19 -6.24 -9.73
C GLU A 426 15.79 -4.83 -9.73
N ALA A 427 15.70 -4.10 -8.61
CA ALA A 427 16.34 -2.80 -8.47
C ALA A 427 17.86 -2.89 -8.59
N ALA A 428 18.47 -3.96 -8.06
CA ALA A 428 19.90 -4.18 -8.19
C ALA A 428 20.30 -4.47 -9.66
N TYR A 429 19.50 -5.23 -10.41
CA TYR A 429 19.74 -5.49 -11.83
C TYR A 429 19.61 -4.22 -12.68
N GLU A 430 18.51 -3.47 -12.55
CA GLU A 430 18.32 -2.22 -13.32
C GLU A 430 19.42 -1.18 -13.05
N LEU A 431 19.94 -1.13 -11.82
CA LEU A 431 21.08 -0.29 -11.45
C LEU A 431 22.38 -0.79 -12.07
N ALA A 432 22.61 -2.11 -12.08
CA ALA A 432 23.84 -2.71 -12.59
C ALA A 432 23.93 -2.63 -14.13
N ASP A 433 22.82 -2.87 -14.82
CA ASP A 433 22.72 -2.84 -16.29
C ASP A 433 22.65 -1.40 -16.85
N GLY A 434 22.46 -0.41 -15.97
CA GLY A 434 22.42 1.01 -16.32
C GLY A 434 21.10 1.46 -16.97
N GLU A 435 20.07 0.62 -16.95
CA GLU A 435 18.73 0.95 -17.47
C GLU A 435 18.13 2.15 -16.77
N ALA A 436 18.23 2.19 -15.43
CA ALA A 436 17.74 3.29 -14.62
C ALA A 436 18.39 4.64 -15.00
N ALA A 437 19.71 4.63 -15.22
CA ALA A 437 20.46 5.81 -15.63
C ALA A 437 20.06 6.28 -17.04
N ARG A 438 19.85 5.34 -17.96
CA ARG A 438 19.40 5.61 -19.33
C ARG A 438 18.01 6.23 -19.35
N PHE A 439 17.06 5.64 -18.63
CA PHE A 439 15.70 6.16 -18.46
C PHE A 439 15.71 7.59 -17.93
N ALA A 440 16.42 7.84 -16.84
CA ALA A 440 16.52 9.19 -16.26
C ALA A 440 17.15 10.18 -17.24
N LYS A 441 18.20 9.79 -17.96
CA LYS A 441 18.88 10.64 -18.95
C LYS A 441 17.92 11.08 -20.05
N VAL A 442 17.21 10.14 -20.69
CA VAL A 442 16.30 10.42 -21.81
C VAL A 442 15.15 11.32 -21.37
N LEU A 443 14.60 11.11 -20.17
CA LEU A 443 13.55 11.97 -19.65
C LEU A 443 14.04 13.35 -19.22
N ASN A 444 15.28 13.50 -18.76
CA ASN A 444 15.88 14.82 -18.52
C ASN A 444 16.12 15.56 -19.85
N GLU A 445 16.54 14.86 -20.91
CA GLU A 445 16.69 15.44 -22.26
C GLU A 445 15.34 15.90 -22.81
N ARG A 446 14.29 15.10 -22.64
CA ARG A 446 12.91 15.47 -22.99
C ARG A 446 12.44 16.68 -22.19
N GLU A 447 12.69 16.71 -20.89
CA GLU A 447 12.36 17.87 -20.03
C GLU A 447 13.05 19.14 -20.53
N ALA A 448 14.33 19.08 -20.90
CA ALA A 448 15.05 20.25 -21.42
C ALA A 448 14.36 20.86 -22.66
N ILE A 449 13.87 20.02 -23.57
CA ILE A 449 13.08 20.46 -24.74
C ILE A 449 11.74 21.07 -24.30
N LEU A 450 11.06 20.40 -23.36
CA LEU A 450 9.77 20.84 -22.83
C LEU A 450 9.86 22.11 -21.97
N THR A 451 11.02 22.46 -21.42
CA THR A 451 11.20 23.69 -20.63
C THR A 451 11.75 24.86 -21.45
N ASP A 452 12.28 24.61 -22.65
CA ASP A 452 12.81 25.66 -23.53
C ASP A 452 11.72 26.67 -23.95
N THR A 453 11.82 27.91 -23.48
CA THR A 453 10.83 28.96 -23.76
C THR A 453 10.89 29.48 -25.19
N ASP A 454 11.99 29.25 -25.91
CA ASP A 454 12.16 29.69 -27.29
C ASP A 454 11.47 28.75 -28.29
N GLN A 455 11.02 27.58 -27.83
CA GLN A 455 10.28 26.58 -28.61
C GLN A 455 8.86 26.40 -28.06
N PRO A 456 7.89 27.25 -28.46
CA PRO A 456 6.51 27.16 -27.96
C PRO A 456 5.76 25.94 -28.51
N ASP A 457 6.17 25.42 -29.66
CA ASP A 457 5.63 24.23 -30.31
C ASP A 457 6.72 23.18 -30.40
N VAL A 458 6.51 22.02 -29.79
CA VAL A 458 7.56 20.99 -29.64
C VAL A 458 7.08 19.63 -30.12
N VAL A 459 8.01 18.89 -30.71
CA VAL A 459 7.83 17.49 -31.10
C VAL A 459 8.72 16.63 -30.23
N ILE A 460 8.15 15.62 -29.58
CA ILE A 460 8.88 14.66 -28.76
C ILE A 460 8.63 13.24 -29.25
N ARG A 461 9.56 12.33 -28.97
CA ARG A 461 9.39 10.90 -29.26
C ARG A 461 8.97 10.10 -28.03
N PRO A 462 8.23 8.99 -28.21
CA PRO A 462 8.09 7.97 -27.18
C PRO A 462 9.46 7.35 -26.80
N LEU A 463 9.53 6.77 -25.60
CA LEU A 463 10.63 5.94 -25.15
C LEU A 463 10.71 4.67 -26.01
N THR A 464 11.92 4.24 -26.35
CA THR A 464 12.22 2.95 -26.99
C THR A 464 12.12 1.80 -25.98
N GLU A 465 12.13 0.54 -26.44
CA GLU A 465 12.03 -0.61 -25.53
C GLU A 465 13.18 -0.67 -24.50
N GLU A 466 14.41 -0.35 -24.92
CA GLU A 466 15.58 -0.33 -24.03
C GLU A 466 15.59 0.83 -23.02
N GLU A 467 14.66 1.77 -23.15
CA GLU A 467 14.50 2.93 -22.26
C GLU A 467 13.34 2.72 -21.27
N ARG A 468 12.82 1.50 -21.12
CA ARG A 468 11.63 1.18 -20.30
C ARG A 468 11.96 0.19 -19.17
N PRO A 469 12.74 0.60 -18.15
CA PRO A 469 13.04 -0.25 -16.98
C PRO A 469 11.75 -0.61 -16.23
N TRP A 470 11.60 -1.88 -15.84
CA TRP A 470 10.36 -2.40 -15.27
C TRP A 470 9.89 -1.68 -14.00
N LEU A 471 10.80 -1.34 -13.09
CA LEU A 471 10.48 -0.70 -11.80
C LEU A 471 10.18 0.79 -11.91
N LEU A 472 10.66 1.48 -12.94
CA LEU A 472 10.51 2.94 -13.09
C LEU A 472 9.56 3.34 -14.22
N PHE A 473 9.32 2.46 -15.20
CA PHE A 473 8.46 2.72 -16.35
C PHE A 473 7.03 2.24 -16.12
N TYR A 474 6.10 3.17 -15.91
CA TYR A 474 4.66 2.86 -15.88
C TYR A 474 4.05 2.92 -17.29
N THR A 475 4.16 4.08 -17.94
CA THR A 475 3.66 4.31 -19.30
C THR A 475 4.34 5.54 -19.89
N ASP A 476 4.14 5.79 -21.19
CA ASP A 476 4.64 6.97 -21.87
C ASP A 476 3.57 7.69 -22.70
N VAL A 477 3.99 8.81 -23.29
CA VAL A 477 3.33 9.46 -24.41
C VAL A 477 3.17 8.51 -25.61
N ALA A 478 2.09 8.67 -26.37
CA ALA A 478 1.80 7.90 -27.58
C ALA A 478 1.65 8.85 -28.78
N PRO A 479 1.93 8.40 -30.03
CA PRO A 479 1.81 9.24 -31.22
C PRO A 479 0.46 9.95 -31.33
N GLY A 480 0.49 11.22 -31.73
CA GLY A 480 -0.69 12.08 -31.79
C GLY A 480 -0.63 13.28 -30.83
N PRO A 481 -1.78 13.87 -30.46
CA PRO A 481 -1.82 15.00 -29.55
C PRO A 481 -1.52 14.59 -28.11
N ASP A 482 -1.05 15.55 -27.30
CA ASP A 482 -0.82 15.36 -25.87
C ASP A 482 -2.11 14.98 -25.12
N LEU A 483 -2.11 13.78 -24.53
CA LEU A 483 -3.18 13.25 -23.69
C LEU A 483 -2.87 13.30 -22.19
N TRP A 484 -1.62 13.61 -21.81
CA TRP A 484 -1.14 13.54 -20.43
C TRP A 484 -1.02 14.92 -19.76
N GLY A 485 -1.30 16.00 -20.49
CA GLY A 485 -1.29 17.36 -19.96
C GLY A 485 0.12 17.96 -19.90
N LEU A 486 1.03 17.52 -20.76
CA LEU A 486 2.35 18.14 -20.93
C LEU A 486 2.22 19.60 -21.39
N THR A 487 1.29 19.88 -22.30
CA THR A 487 1.04 21.21 -22.88
C THR A 487 0.73 22.24 -21.79
N PRO A 488 -0.30 22.04 -20.93
CA PRO A 488 -0.56 22.95 -19.81
C PRO A 488 0.51 22.90 -18.71
N TYR A 489 1.18 21.75 -18.49
CA TYR A 489 2.22 21.64 -17.46
C TYR A 489 3.47 22.48 -17.79
N TYR A 490 3.91 22.43 -19.04
CA TYR A 490 5.11 23.10 -19.54
C TYR A 490 4.83 24.46 -20.22
N SER A 491 3.58 24.92 -20.22
CA SER A 491 3.17 26.20 -20.84
C SER A 491 3.55 26.30 -22.32
N LYS A 492 3.35 25.21 -23.07
CA LYS A 492 3.55 25.14 -24.52
C LYS A 492 2.27 25.50 -25.27
N ASN A 493 2.42 25.95 -26.51
CA ASN A 493 1.29 26.09 -27.45
C ASN A 493 0.83 24.72 -27.94
N SER A 494 1.79 23.84 -28.28
CA SER A 494 1.50 22.46 -28.66
C SER A 494 2.65 21.51 -28.30
N VAL A 495 2.28 20.28 -27.96
CA VAL A 495 3.20 19.15 -27.81
C VAL A 495 2.67 18.03 -28.71
N THR A 496 3.42 17.71 -29.77
CA THR A 496 3.09 16.63 -30.70
C THR A 496 4.03 15.45 -30.48
N ILE A 497 3.49 14.24 -30.48
CA ILE A 497 4.27 13.04 -30.26
C ILE A 497 4.54 12.40 -31.63
N ALA A 498 5.82 12.29 -31.99
CA ALA A 498 6.26 11.67 -33.23
C ALA A 498 5.96 10.16 -33.26
N ASP A 499 5.80 9.62 -34.47
CA ASP A 499 5.69 8.18 -34.68
C ASP A 499 6.99 7.47 -34.30
N TYR A 500 6.89 6.20 -33.88
CA TYR A 500 8.05 5.39 -33.46
C TYR A 500 9.15 5.25 -34.53
N ASN A 501 8.87 5.57 -35.79
CA ASN A 501 9.75 5.38 -36.95
C ASN A 501 10.26 6.68 -37.59
N ASN A 502 9.94 7.87 -37.04
CA ASN A 502 10.33 9.17 -37.61
C ASN A 502 11.10 10.03 -36.61
#